data_AF-A0A022QK94-F1
#
_entry.id   AF-A0A022QK94-F1
#
_cell.length_a   1.000
_cell.length_b   1.000
_cell.length_c   1.000
_cell.angle_alpha   90.00
_cell.angle_beta   90.00
_cell.angle_gamma   90.00
#
_symmetry.space_group_name_H-M   'P 1'
#
loop_
_entity.id
_entity.type
_entity.pdbx_description
1 polymer ?
#
loop_
_entity_poly.entity_id
_entity_poly.type
_entity_poly.pdbx_seq_one_letter_code
_entity_poly.pdbx_strand_id
1 'polypeptide(L)'
;MFQSEERKEKPLQEPKEEEELQFSWGIKKEVITLYESFTLDGTEYFLYDCVYLWRAGQDEPDIGKLVKIWETENREKHVEVVWFFRPIDITNWLGDIKPFRREIFLACGQGKGLSNLEPLEAISGKCNVTCSSKHKRNPQPSEEELRMADYIFYRTFDVAQCTISDKFPSSICGVEVDHFFNRKKGTKSSKKYLSTGVSLDNKSRMFVDKRVGSKQHMTQTMRYKYTEVTRRPGIVWEGERLREANEKGTLIILENLDPSFTSAEVEDIVWHVFQQKVKAKMVQPTAVSSPHNGQALVIFKTKEAADNVISQLINGCLILGDGRLIVGRRRKLGKSGVSGGFLGHLRIDRTKPYRQREEMRNAVSTSHFSQSNTVEYEMAIHWSALHEKSNMWWAALYE
;
A
#
# COMPACT_ATOMS: atom_id res chain seq x y z
N MET A 1 -51.69 -7.48 49.51
CA MET A 1 -50.38 -6.80 49.56
C MET A 1 -49.45 -7.61 48.66
N PHE A 2 -49.38 -7.27 47.37
CA PHE A 2 -48.43 -7.87 46.42
C PHE A 2 -47.71 -6.68 45.78
N GLN A 3 -46.42 -6.56 46.07
CA GLN A 3 -45.55 -5.49 45.62
C GLN A 3 -45.21 -5.71 44.14
N SER A 4 -45.33 -4.64 43.37
CA SER A 4 -44.85 -4.50 42.00
C SER A 4 -43.33 -4.37 41.99
N GLU A 5 -42.61 -5.33 41.39
CA GLU A 5 -41.18 -5.22 41.13
C GLU A 5 -40.93 -4.39 39.86
N GLU A 6 -40.31 -3.22 40.04
CA GLU A 6 -39.77 -2.38 38.97
C GLU A 6 -38.62 -3.08 38.27
N ARG A 7 -38.75 -3.27 36.94
CA ARG A 7 -37.63 -3.65 36.07
C ARG A 7 -36.70 -2.45 35.90
N LYS A 8 -35.52 -2.49 36.51
CA LYS A 8 -34.42 -1.55 36.23
C LYS A 8 -33.86 -1.84 34.84
N GLU A 9 -34.03 -0.89 33.92
CA GLU A 9 -33.35 -0.86 32.62
C GLU A 9 -31.84 -0.69 32.84
N LYS A 10 -31.04 -1.49 32.12
CA LYS A 10 -29.58 -1.33 32.06
C LYS A 10 -29.24 -0.13 31.16
N PRO A 11 -28.28 0.74 31.52
CA PRO A 11 -27.89 1.85 30.66
C PRO A 11 -27.28 1.32 29.36
N LEU A 12 -27.67 1.92 28.23
CA LEU A 12 -27.00 1.71 26.94
C LEU A 12 -25.51 2.09 27.10
N GLN A 13 -24.62 1.16 26.75
CA GLN A 13 -23.20 1.47 26.57
C GLN A 13 -23.05 2.43 25.38
N GLU A 14 -22.48 3.60 25.66
CA GLU A 14 -22.04 4.55 24.65
C GLU A 14 -21.03 3.91 23.68
N PRO A 15 -21.02 4.31 22.40
CA PRO A 15 -20.08 3.78 21.42
C PRO A 15 -18.64 4.13 21.83
N LYS A 16 -17.75 3.12 21.78
CA LYS A 16 -16.31 3.31 21.97
C LYS A 16 -15.82 4.38 20.99
N GLU A 17 -15.20 5.42 21.53
CA GLU A 17 -14.46 6.46 20.79
C GLU A 17 -13.55 5.77 19.75
N GLU A 18 -13.77 6.11 18.48
CA GLU A 18 -12.85 5.76 17.40
C GLU A 18 -11.53 6.50 17.68
N GLU A 19 -10.40 5.79 17.73
CA GLU A 19 -9.09 6.40 17.91
C GLU A 19 -8.88 7.43 16.79
N GLU A 20 -8.94 8.73 17.12
CA GLU A 20 -8.74 9.81 16.16
C GLU A 20 -7.30 9.74 15.61
N LEU A 21 -7.18 9.55 14.29
CA LEU A 21 -5.89 9.55 13.59
C LEU A 21 -5.16 10.87 13.86
N GLN A 22 -3.90 10.81 14.29
CA GLN A 22 -3.15 12.00 14.64
C GLN A 22 -2.63 12.67 13.37
N PHE A 23 -3.19 13.83 13.03
CA PHE A 23 -2.88 14.53 11.78
C PHE A 23 -2.36 15.95 11.99
N SER A 24 -1.36 16.37 11.20
CA SER A 24 -0.95 17.77 11.08
C SER A 24 -0.41 18.11 9.69
N TRP A 25 -0.75 19.28 9.16
CA TRP A 25 -0.12 19.80 7.93
C TRP A 25 1.35 20.16 8.14
N GLY A 26 2.16 19.93 7.11
CA GLY A 26 3.55 20.33 7.06
C GLY A 26 3.76 21.58 6.21
N ILE A 27 4.67 21.50 5.23
CA ILE A 27 5.04 22.62 4.38
C ILE A 27 3.87 22.97 3.47
N LYS A 28 3.50 24.25 3.45
CA LYS A 28 2.43 24.78 2.61
C LYS A 28 3.00 25.34 1.30
N LYS A 29 2.30 25.15 0.18
CA LYS A 29 2.65 25.79 -1.09
C LYS A 29 2.11 27.22 -1.14
N GLU A 30 2.57 28.00 -2.12
CA GLU A 30 2.11 29.38 -2.37
C GLU A 30 0.59 29.46 -2.60
N VAL A 31 -0.02 28.37 -3.09
CA VAL A 31 -1.48 28.23 -3.21
C VAL A 31 -2.07 27.76 -1.88
N ILE A 32 -3.04 28.51 -1.36
CA ILE A 32 -3.57 28.40 0.02
C ILE A 32 -4.07 27.00 0.40
N THR A 33 -4.47 26.17 -0.57
CA THR A 33 -5.01 24.83 -0.33
C THR A 33 -4.02 23.70 -0.60
N LEU A 34 -2.85 23.99 -1.18
CA LEU A 34 -1.86 22.97 -1.56
C LEU A 34 -0.74 22.86 -0.52
N TYR A 35 -0.29 21.62 -0.30
CA TYR A 35 0.78 21.29 0.63
C TYR A 35 1.88 20.49 -0.05
N GLU A 36 3.09 20.57 0.50
CA GLU A 36 4.22 19.73 0.12
C GLU A 36 4.44 18.56 1.08
N SER A 37 3.95 18.69 2.32
CA SER A 37 4.03 17.62 3.31
C SER A 37 2.90 17.64 4.33
N PHE A 38 2.70 16.52 5.00
CA PHE A 38 1.81 16.33 6.14
C PHE A 38 2.37 15.24 7.06
N THR A 39 1.86 15.16 8.28
CA THR A 39 2.16 14.09 9.22
C THR A 39 0.86 13.36 9.53
N LEU A 40 0.89 12.03 9.42
CA LEU A 40 -0.20 11.13 9.76
C LEU A 40 0.37 10.03 10.67
N ASP A 41 -0.21 9.90 11.87
CA ASP A 41 0.19 8.97 12.93
C ASP A 41 1.70 9.01 13.22
N GLY A 42 2.22 10.23 13.40
CA GLY A 42 3.64 10.48 13.69
C GLY A 42 4.60 10.24 12.52
N THR A 43 4.11 9.82 11.35
CA THR A 43 4.91 9.65 10.14
C THR A 43 4.75 10.86 9.21
N GLU A 44 5.85 11.51 8.87
CA GLU A 44 5.86 12.65 7.96
C GLU A 44 5.92 12.17 6.50
N TYR A 45 5.07 12.69 5.63
CA TYR A 45 4.95 12.37 4.20
C TYR A 45 5.22 13.61 3.36
N PHE A 46 5.96 13.46 2.26
CA PHE A 46 6.27 14.52 1.32
C PHE A 46 5.72 14.22 -0.07
N LEU A 47 5.55 15.27 -0.88
CA LEU A 47 5.37 15.12 -2.32
C LEU A 47 6.44 14.19 -2.90
N TYR A 48 5.98 13.30 -3.78
CA TYR A 48 6.77 12.30 -4.47
C TYR A 48 7.33 11.19 -3.57
N ASP A 49 6.86 11.07 -2.33
CA ASP A 49 7.02 9.84 -1.58
C ASP A 49 6.13 8.74 -2.19
N CYS A 50 6.58 7.49 -2.10
CA CYS A 50 5.80 6.33 -2.48
C CYS A 50 5.11 5.76 -1.25
N VAL A 51 3.85 5.38 -1.39
CA VAL A 51 2.95 5.00 -0.31
C VAL A 51 2.18 3.73 -0.64
N TYR A 52 1.81 3.00 0.41
CA TYR A 52 0.83 1.92 0.34
C TYR A 52 -0.57 2.48 0.59
N LEU A 53 -1.52 2.14 -0.27
CA LEU A 53 -2.93 2.49 -0.07
C LEU A 53 -3.75 1.22 0.13
N TRP A 54 -4.49 1.16 1.24
CA TRP A 54 -5.34 0.01 1.55
C TRP A 54 -6.73 0.19 0.95
N ARG A 55 -7.21 -0.85 0.26
CA ARG A 55 -8.57 -0.88 -0.28
C ARG A 55 -9.39 -2.00 0.35
N ALA A 56 -10.65 -1.71 0.63
CA ALA A 56 -11.57 -2.69 1.16
C ALA A 56 -11.72 -3.88 0.19
N GLY A 57 -11.43 -5.09 0.67
CA GLY A 57 -11.60 -6.32 -0.10
C GLY A 57 -10.39 -6.79 -0.92
N GLN A 58 -9.24 -6.10 -0.85
CA GLN A 58 -7.98 -6.62 -1.39
C GLN A 58 -7.18 -7.38 -0.31
N ASP A 59 -6.31 -8.29 -0.74
CA ASP A 59 -5.40 -9.03 0.15
C ASP A 59 -4.07 -8.30 0.36
N GLU A 60 -3.69 -7.43 -0.57
CA GLU A 60 -2.46 -6.65 -0.56
C GLU A 60 -2.77 -5.18 -0.89
N PRO A 61 -2.09 -4.20 -0.26
CA PRO A 61 -2.28 -2.79 -0.58
C PRO A 61 -1.80 -2.47 -2.00
N ASP A 62 -2.36 -1.41 -2.56
CA ASP A 62 -1.88 -0.82 -3.81
C ASP A 62 -0.68 0.09 -3.54
N ILE A 63 0.11 0.33 -4.59
CA ILE A 63 1.35 1.10 -4.51
C ILE A 63 1.21 2.34 -5.36
N GLY A 64 1.47 3.50 -4.78
CA GLY A 64 1.31 4.76 -5.48
C GLY A 64 2.37 5.79 -5.10
N LYS A 65 2.51 6.82 -5.94
CA LYS A 65 3.38 7.97 -5.70
C LYS A 65 2.53 9.22 -5.49
N LEU A 66 2.77 9.94 -4.38
CA LEU A 66 2.06 11.18 -4.07
C LEU A 66 2.49 12.26 -5.07
N VAL A 67 1.55 12.80 -5.85
CA VAL A 67 1.84 13.85 -6.84
C VAL A 67 1.24 15.20 -6.46
N LYS A 68 0.21 15.22 -5.61
CA LYS A 68 -0.41 16.44 -5.12
C LYS A 68 -1.08 16.17 -3.76
N ILE A 69 -1.05 17.17 -2.88
CA ILE A 69 -1.58 17.09 -1.51
C ILE A 69 -2.37 18.37 -1.27
N TRP A 70 -3.62 18.28 -0.84
CA TRP A 70 -4.44 19.46 -0.58
C TRP A 70 -5.52 19.26 0.46
N GLU A 71 -6.06 20.40 0.90
CA GLU A 71 -7.25 20.50 1.70
C GLU A 71 -8.35 21.19 0.87
N THR A 72 -9.56 20.64 0.88
CA THR A 72 -10.72 21.27 0.23
C THR A 72 -11.30 22.38 1.12
N GLU A 73 -12.19 23.20 0.57
CA GLU A 73 -12.90 24.23 1.34
C GLU A 73 -13.71 23.64 2.51
N ASN A 74 -14.17 22.38 2.35
CA ASN A 74 -14.89 21.62 3.38
C ASN A 74 -13.95 20.99 4.42
N ARG A 75 -12.65 21.32 4.42
CA ARG A 75 -11.61 20.74 5.30
C ARG A 75 -11.39 19.24 5.11
N GLU A 76 -11.79 18.70 3.97
CA GLU A 76 -11.43 17.33 3.60
C GLU A 76 -10.00 17.31 3.07
N LYS A 77 -9.26 16.26 3.43
CA LYS A 77 -7.84 16.17 3.16
C LYS A 77 -7.61 15.07 2.13
N HIS A 78 -7.03 15.45 0.99
CA HIS A 78 -6.93 14.57 -0.16
C HIS A 78 -5.51 14.55 -0.70
N VAL A 79 -5.18 13.43 -1.32
CA VAL A 79 -3.97 13.26 -2.12
C VAL A 79 -4.34 12.82 -3.52
N GLU A 80 -3.57 13.28 -4.50
CA GLU A 80 -3.55 12.66 -5.81
C GLU A 80 -2.36 11.73 -5.91
N VAL A 81 -2.63 10.51 -6.38
CA VAL A 81 -1.67 9.42 -6.44
C VAL A 81 -1.54 8.95 -7.87
N VAL A 82 -0.31 8.84 -8.37
CA VAL A 82 -0.02 8.09 -9.60
C VAL A 82 0.34 6.65 -9.25
N TRP A 83 -0.28 5.69 -9.92
CA TRP A 83 -0.20 4.29 -9.55
C TRP A 83 1.03 3.57 -10.10
N PHE A 84 1.42 2.52 -9.38
CA PHE A 84 2.25 1.45 -9.91
C PHE A 84 1.43 0.17 -10.03
N PHE A 85 1.65 -0.56 -11.13
CA PHE A 85 1.04 -1.87 -11.35
C PHE A 85 2.01 -2.98 -10.98
N ARG A 86 1.53 -4.00 -10.27
CA ARG A 86 2.24 -5.26 -10.13
C ARG A 86 2.08 -6.09 -11.41
N PRO A 87 2.99 -7.05 -11.65
CA PRO A 87 2.85 -8.01 -12.74
C PRO A 87 1.47 -8.68 -12.78
N ILE A 88 0.91 -9.02 -11.61
CA ILE A 88 -0.40 -9.67 -11.51
C ILE A 88 -1.54 -8.78 -12.02
N ASP A 89 -1.42 -7.46 -11.82
CA ASP A 89 -2.43 -6.47 -12.22
C ASP A 89 -2.47 -6.31 -13.75
N ILE A 90 -1.34 -6.52 -14.41
CA ILE A 90 -1.18 -6.37 -15.87
C ILE A 90 -0.86 -7.68 -16.60
N THR A 91 -1.16 -8.83 -16.00
CA THR A 91 -0.78 -10.16 -16.50
C THR A 91 -1.14 -10.36 -17.98
N ASN A 92 -2.28 -9.81 -18.41
CA ASN A 92 -2.78 -9.96 -19.78
C ASN A 92 -1.98 -9.15 -20.83
N TRP A 93 -1.18 -8.16 -20.43
CA TRP A 93 -0.38 -7.31 -21.32
C TRP A 93 1.13 -7.50 -21.17
N LEU A 94 1.57 -8.44 -20.34
CA LEU A 94 2.99 -8.78 -20.23
C LEU A 94 3.55 -9.35 -21.54
N GLY A 95 2.75 -10.11 -22.30
CA GLY A 95 3.25 -10.83 -23.47
C GLY A 95 4.40 -11.78 -23.09
N ASP A 96 5.54 -11.66 -23.76
CA ASP A 96 6.75 -12.46 -23.48
C ASP A 96 7.63 -11.91 -22.35
N ILE A 97 7.24 -10.76 -21.77
CA ILE A 97 7.96 -10.15 -20.67
C ILE A 97 7.88 -11.07 -19.46
N LYS A 98 9.03 -11.36 -18.85
CA LYS A 98 9.14 -12.06 -17.58
C LYS A 98 9.60 -11.09 -16.49
N PRO A 99 8.68 -10.50 -15.71
CA PRO A 99 9.05 -9.60 -14.63
C PRO A 99 9.81 -10.34 -13.54
N PHE A 100 10.76 -9.67 -12.90
CA PHE A 100 11.50 -10.25 -11.78
C PHE A 100 10.78 -10.05 -10.44
N ARG A 101 11.24 -10.76 -9.41
CA ARG A 101 10.70 -10.67 -8.04
C ARG A 101 10.95 -9.26 -7.48
N ARG A 102 9.87 -8.48 -7.30
CA ARG A 102 9.81 -7.04 -6.91
C ARG A 102 9.72 -6.03 -8.05
N GLU A 103 9.59 -6.47 -9.30
CA GLU A 103 9.33 -5.53 -10.39
C GLU A 103 7.90 -4.99 -10.33
N ILE A 104 7.76 -3.67 -10.49
CA ILE A 104 6.48 -2.98 -10.71
C ILE A 104 6.59 -2.01 -11.91
N PHE A 105 5.44 -1.57 -12.43
CA PHE A 105 5.34 -0.75 -13.64
C PHE A 105 4.69 0.59 -13.31
N LEU A 106 5.37 1.70 -13.61
CA LEU A 106 4.81 3.04 -13.39
C LEU A 106 3.68 3.33 -14.37
N ALA A 107 2.50 3.73 -13.90
CA ALA A 107 1.41 4.12 -14.78
C ALA A 107 1.78 5.36 -15.61
N CYS A 108 1.47 5.34 -16.90
CA CYS A 108 1.56 6.51 -17.79
C CYS A 108 0.40 6.53 -18.79
N GLY A 109 0.41 7.51 -19.71
CA GLY A 109 -0.67 7.66 -20.68
C GLY A 109 -1.80 8.52 -20.14
N GLN A 110 -3.03 8.25 -20.57
CA GLN A 110 -4.25 8.97 -20.16
C GLN A 110 -5.39 7.99 -19.88
N GLY A 111 -6.18 8.27 -18.84
CA GLY A 111 -7.38 7.49 -18.53
C GLY A 111 -7.28 6.69 -17.23
N LYS A 112 -8.22 5.77 -17.06
CA LYS A 112 -8.43 5.04 -15.80
C LYS A 112 -7.21 4.20 -15.45
N GLY A 113 -6.77 4.31 -14.19
CA GLY A 113 -5.59 3.61 -13.67
C GLY A 113 -4.30 4.42 -13.71
N LEU A 114 -4.30 5.63 -14.28
CA LEU A 114 -3.16 6.54 -14.22
C LEU A 114 -3.00 7.15 -12.82
N SER A 115 -3.98 7.97 -12.43
CA SER A 115 -4.02 8.66 -11.15
C SER A 115 -5.43 8.70 -10.57
N ASN A 116 -5.49 8.83 -9.25
CA ASN A 116 -6.74 8.96 -8.51
C ASN A 116 -6.59 9.97 -7.37
N LEU A 117 -7.73 10.60 -7.04
CA LEU A 117 -7.93 11.30 -5.78
C LEU A 117 -8.27 10.28 -4.71
N GLU A 118 -7.49 10.26 -3.65
CA GLU A 118 -7.68 9.36 -2.52
C GLU A 118 -7.70 10.18 -1.22
N PRO A 119 -8.56 9.82 -0.27
CA PRO A 119 -8.54 10.44 1.05
C PRO A 119 -7.21 10.12 1.75
N LEU A 120 -6.71 11.04 2.59
CA LEU A 120 -5.43 10.83 3.29
C LEU A 120 -5.43 9.58 4.17
N GLU A 121 -6.60 9.24 4.72
CA GLU A 121 -6.83 8.09 5.58
C GLU A 121 -6.69 6.75 4.83
N ALA A 122 -6.68 6.75 3.49
CA ALA A 122 -6.39 5.55 2.70
C ALA A 122 -4.90 5.16 2.73
N ILE A 123 -4.02 6.09 3.12
CA ILE A 123 -2.58 5.84 3.22
C ILE A 123 -2.32 4.98 4.46
N SER A 124 -1.68 3.83 4.23
CA SER A 124 -1.33 2.87 5.28
C SER A 124 0.15 2.89 5.68
N GLY A 125 0.98 3.63 4.94
CA GLY A 125 2.40 3.74 5.21
C GLY A 125 3.22 4.12 3.98
N LYS A 126 4.51 4.35 4.18
CA LYS A 126 5.48 4.55 3.09
C LYS A 126 5.98 3.23 2.53
N CYS A 127 6.38 3.26 1.26
CA CYS A 127 7.10 2.16 0.62
C CYS A 127 8.36 2.66 -0.09
N ASN A 128 9.40 1.83 -0.12
CA ASN A 128 10.66 2.14 -0.77
C ASN A 128 10.66 1.63 -2.22
N VAL A 129 10.37 2.52 -3.17
CA VAL A 129 10.37 2.23 -4.60
C VAL A 129 11.59 2.85 -5.26
N THR A 130 12.42 2.03 -5.91
CA THR A 130 13.65 2.47 -6.57
C THR A 130 13.56 2.37 -8.09
N CYS A 131 13.97 3.42 -8.81
CA CYS A 131 14.03 3.41 -10.27
C CYS A 131 15.37 2.87 -10.77
N SER A 132 15.37 1.77 -11.53
CA SER A 132 16.57 1.22 -12.19
C SER A 132 16.63 1.52 -13.70
N SER A 133 15.76 2.42 -14.20
CA SER A 133 15.79 2.83 -15.60
C SER A 133 17.12 3.48 -15.97
N LYS A 134 17.66 3.12 -17.14
CA LYS A 134 18.86 3.73 -17.74
C LYS A 134 18.61 5.13 -18.31
N HIS A 135 17.44 5.71 -18.06
CA HIS A 135 17.08 7.03 -18.53
C HIS A 135 18.09 8.08 -18.03
N LYS A 136 18.54 8.97 -18.93
CA LYS A 136 19.63 9.94 -18.67
C LYS A 136 19.39 10.87 -17.47
N ARG A 137 18.12 11.16 -17.16
CA ARG A 137 17.73 12.02 -16.04
C ARG A 137 17.60 11.27 -14.71
N ASN A 138 17.58 9.93 -14.73
CA ASN A 138 17.50 9.10 -13.53
C ASN A 138 18.90 8.91 -12.91
N PRO A 139 19.16 9.43 -11.69
CA PRO A 139 20.33 9.05 -10.93
C PRO A 139 20.33 7.54 -10.71
N GLN A 140 21.38 6.85 -11.14
CA GLN A 140 21.42 5.39 -11.03
C GLN A 140 21.52 4.97 -9.56
N PRO A 141 20.70 4.00 -9.12
CA PRO A 141 20.76 3.51 -7.76
C PRO A 141 22.02 2.67 -7.54
N SER A 142 22.51 2.68 -6.32
CA SER A 142 23.55 1.75 -5.86
C SER A 142 22.96 0.35 -5.59
N GLU A 143 23.82 -0.66 -5.56
CA GLU A 143 23.44 -2.04 -5.17
C GLU A 143 22.77 -2.09 -3.80
N GLU A 144 23.22 -1.25 -2.85
CA GLU A 144 22.62 -1.13 -1.53
C GLU A 144 21.17 -0.63 -1.59
N GLU A 145 20.91 0.40 -2.40
CA GLU A 145 19.56 0.94 -2.59
C GLU A 145 18.65 -0.07 -3.25
N LEU A 146 19.13 -0.80 -4.26
CA LEU A 146 18.39 -1.88 -4.90
C LEU A 146 18.09 -3.03 -3.94
N ARG A 147 19.01 -3.33 -3.01
CA ARG A 147 18.80 -4.36 -1.99
C ARG A 147 17.74 -3.96 -0.97
N MET A 148 17.75 -2.70 -0.54
CA MET A 148 16.80 -2.14 0.43
C MET A 148 15.44 -1.76 -0.17
N ALA A 149 15.29 -1.77 -1.49
CA ALA A 149 14.03 -1.45 -2.15
C ALA A 149 12.98 -2.53 -1.91
N ASP A 150 11.77 -2.11 -1.55
CA ASP A 150 10.58 -2.96 -1.53
C ASP A 150 10.22 -3.35 -2.96
N TYR A 151 10.28 -2.37 -3.86
CA TYR A 151 9.97 -2.53 -5.28
C TYR A 151 10.95 -1.79 -6.17
N ILE A 152 11.10 -2.31 -7.39
CA ILE A 152 11.94 -1.73 -8.42
C ILE A 152 11.12 -1.52 -9.68
N PHE A 153 11.24 -0.36 -10.30
CA PHE A 153 10.68 -0.11 -11.63
C PHE A 153 11.76 0.42 -12.58
N TYR A 154 11.64 0.05 -13.85
CA TYR A 154 12.44 0.64 -14.93
C TYR A 154 11.63 0.82 -16.21
N ARG A 155 10.33 0.52 -16.14
CA ARG A 155 9.38 0.57 -17.24
C ARG A 155 8.10 1.25 -16.80
N THR A 156 7.41 1.80 -17.77
CA THR A 156 6.04 2.30 -17.62
C THR A 156 5.05 1.32 -18.22
N PHE A 157 3.81 1.40 -17.74
CA PHE A 157 2.64 0.78 -18.37
C PHE A 157 1.70 1.91 -18.80
N ASP A 158 1.52 2.07 -20.11
CA ASP A 158 0.59 3.04 -20.67
C ASP A 158 -0.84 2.53 -20.52
N VAL A 159 -1.65 3.19 -19.71
CA VAL A 159 -3.02 2.73 -19.42
C VAL A 159 -4.00 2.94 -20.58
N ALA A 160 -3.69 3.86 -21.51
CA ALA A 160 -4.52 4.10 -22.68
C ALA A 160 -4.25 3.05 -23.75
N GLN A 161 -2.98 2.77 -24.00
CA GLN A 161 -2.54 1.85 -25.06
C GLN A 161 -2.42 0.41 -24.56
N CYS A 162 -2.40 0.21 -23.25
CA CYS A 162 -2.12 -1.07 -22.58
C CYS A 162 -0.78 -1.68 -23.03
N THR A 163 0.27 -0.84 -23.08
CA THR A 163 1.61 -1.22 -23.55
C THR A 163 2.68 -0.97 -22.48
N ILE A 164 3.70 -1.82 -22.46
CA ILE A 164 4.85 -1.67 -21.56
C ILE A 164 6.01 -1.06 -22.34
N SER A 165 6.65 -0.05 -21.77
CA SER A 165 7.75 0.70 -22.39
C SER A 165 8.88 0.96 -21.42
N ASP A 166 10.13 0.89 -21.87
CA ASP A 166 11.31 1.36 -21.14
C ASP A 166 11.59 2.86 -21.37
N LYS A 167 10.87 3.47 -22.32
CA LYS A 167 10.90 4.90 -22.62
C LYS A 167 9.88 5.62 -21.75
N PHE A 168 10.37 6.63 -21.04
CA PHE A 168 9.57 7.48 -20.17
C PHE A 168 9.08 8.72 -20.92
N PRO A 169 7.81 9.14 -20.75
CA PRO A 169 7.34 10.42 -21.26
C PRO A 169 8.01 11.59 -20.51
N SER A 170 7.90 12.81 -21.05
CA SER A 170 8.44 14.01 -20.40
C SER A 170 7.73 14.33 -19.09
N SER A 171 6.43 14.08 -19.01
CA SER A 171 5.58 14.24 -17.84
C SER A 171 4.55 13.12 -17.72
N ILE A 172 4.06 12.91 -16.50
CA ILE A 172 3.03 11.93 -16.14
C ILE A 172 2.07 12.65 -15.21
N CYS A 173 0.77 12.65 -15.55
CA CYS A 173 -0.26 13.33 -14.76
C CYS A 173 0.08 14.82 -14.46
N GLY A 174 0.60 15.54 -15.46
CA GLY A 174 1.02 16.94 -15.32
C GLY A 174 2.29 17.16 -14.49
N VAL A 175 2.90 16.10 -13.94
CA VAL A 175 4.15 16.16 -13.17
C VAL A 175 5.34 15.77 -14.04
N GLU A 176 6.41 16.54 -13.97
CA GLU A 176 7.66 16.20 -14.68
C GLU A 176 8.20 14.84 -14.25
N VAL A 177 8.63 14.03 -15.21
CA VAL A 177 9.04 12.65 -14.96
C VAL A 177 10.24 12.53 -14.00
N ASP A 178 11.02 13.60 -13.83
CA ASP A 178 12.17 13.64 -12.91
C ASP A 178 11.74 13.44 -11.45
N HIS A 179 10.52 13.82 -11.08
CA HIS A 179 9.96 13.56 -9.77
C HIS A 179 9.61 12.07 -9.54
N PHE A 180 9.55 11.27 -10.61
CA PHE A 180 9.35 9.83 -10.52
C PHE A 180 10.68 9.08 -10.34
N PHE A 181 11.79 9.64 -10.82
CA PHE A 181 13.13 9.07 -10.70
C PHE A 181 13.73 9.16 -9.27
N ASN A 182 14.89 8.53 -9.09
CA ASN A 182 15.60 8.54 -7.81
C ASN A 182 16.05 9.96 -7.45
N ARG A 183 16.01 10.30 -6.16
CA ARG A 183 16.51 11.58 -5.68
C ARG A 183 18.03 11.66 -5.84
N LYS A 184 18.55 12.79 -6.32
CA LYS A 184 20.00 13.02 -6.43
C LYS A 184 20.63 13.02 -5.02
N LYS A 185 21.64 12.19 -4.80
CA LYS A 185 22.46 12.24 -3.60
C LYS A 185 23.21 13.57 -3.57
N GLY A 186 22.81 14.48 -2.67
CA GLY A 186 23.47 15.79 -2.50
C GLY A 186 22.54 16.99 -2.43
N THR A 187 21.32 16.91 -2.97
CA THR A 187 20.28 17.90 -2.70
C THR A 187 19.56 17.50 -1.42
N LYS A 188 20.16 17.87 -0.29
CA LYS A 188 19.35 18.23 0.88
C LYS A 188 18.35 19.26 0.36
N SER A 189 17.05 18.98 0.39
CA SER A 189 16.07 20.07 0.52
C SER A 189 16.64 21.01 1.58
N SER A 190 16.74 22.29 1.24
CA SER A 190 17.33 23.38 2.03
C SER A 190 17.36 23.05 3.53
N LYS A 191 18.46 22.45 4.02
CA LYS A 191 18.67 22.28 5.46
C LYS A 191 18.96 23.66 6.01
N LYS A 192 17.90 24.38 6.36
CA LYS A 192 17.95 25.59 7.15
C LYS A 192 17.19 25.40 8.46
N TYR A 193 17.47 24.31 9.18
CA TYR A 193 17.17 24.26 10.62
C TYR A 193 18.33 23.62 11.37
N LEU A 194 18.99 24.46 12.15
CA LEU A 194 19.95 24.10 13.19
C LEU A 194 19.24 23.21 14.22
N SER A 195 19.86 22.08 14.55
CA SER A 195 19.87 21.59 15.92
C SER A 195 21.31 21.30 16.31
N THR A 196 21.80 22.18 17.17
CA THR A 196 22.93 22.05 18.07
C THR A 196 22.91 20.71 18.81
N GLY A 197 24.06 20.04 18.92
CA GLY A 197 24.23 19.00 19.94
C GLY A 197 25.23 17.88 19.64
N VAL A 198 26.52 18.22 19.75
CA VAL A 198 27.61 17.35 20.23
C VAL A 198 28.01 16.13 19.39
N SER A 199 29.08 16.34 18.62
CA SER A 199 30.01 15.30 18.16
C SER A 199 30.88 14.83 19.34
N LEU A 200 31.00 13.52 19.53
CA LEU A 200 32.12 12.91 20.23
C LEU A 200 32.89 12.07 19.21
N ASP A 201 33.98 12.65 18.74
CA ASP A 201 35.02 11.95 18.00
C ASP A 201 35.63 10.86 18.88
N ASN A 202 35.87 9.69 18.29
CA ASN A 202 37.08 8.95 18.63
C ASN A 202 37.62 8.17 17.43
N LYS A 203 38.66 8.74 16.82
CA LYS A 203 39.59 8.03 15.95
C LYS A 203 40.51 7.18 16.83
N SER A 204 40.68 5.91 16.47
CA SER A 204 41.90 5.16 16.78
C SER A 204 42.22 4.17 15.66
N ARG A 205 43.24 4.54 14.87
CA ARG A 205 44.19 3.68 14.14
C ARG A 205 45.01 2.88 15.19
N MET A 206 45.60 1.69 15.04
CA MET A 206 45.92 0.71 13.98
C MET A 206 45.76 -0.70 14.63
N PHE A 207 45.81 -1.85 13.95
CA PHE A 207 47.04 -2.56 13.59
C PHE A 207 46.72 -3.73 12.65
N VAL A 208 47.57 -3.89 11.64
CA VAL A 208 47.65 -5.03 10.73
C VAL A 208 48.43 -6.14 11.43
N ASP A 209 47.92 -7.38 11.42
CA ASP A 209 48.82 -8.54 11.45
C ASP A 209 48.32 -9.63 10.50
N LYS A 210 49.24 -10.09 9.65
CA LYS A 210 49.09 -11.18 8.69
C LYS A 210 49.69 -12.42 9.32
N ARG A 211 48.95 -13.52 9.46
CA ARG A 211 49.54 -14.87 9.35
C ARG A 211 48.62 -15.83 8.60
N VAL A 212 49.23 -16.46 7.60
CA VAL A 212 48.73 -17.57 6.77
C VAL A 212 48.94 -18.87 7.54
N GLY A 213 48.03 -19.83 7.41
CA GLY A 213 48.25 -21.19 7.92
C GLY A 213 47.09 -22.18 7.83
N SER A 214 46.76 -22.61 6.60
CA SER A 214 46.43 -24.00 6.20
C SER A 214 45.30 -24.85 6.83
N LYS A 215 44.45 -25.36 5.92
CA LYS A 215 43.69 -26.64 5.87
C LYS A 215 42.46 -26.72 6.78
N GLN A 216 41.29 -27.26 6.38
CA GLN A 216 41.00 -28.41 5.53
C GLN A 216 39.71 -28.21 4.73
N HIS A 217 39.72 -28.72 3.50
CA HIS A 217 38.56 -29.03 2.69
C HIS A 217 37.94 -30.34 3.21
N MET A 218 36.63 -30.40 3.43
CA MET A 218 35.90 -31.65 3.47
C MET A 218 34.60 -31.51 2.67
N THR A 219 34.63 -32.08 1.47
CA THR A 219 33.47 -32.34 0.62
C THR A 219 32.62 -33.45 1.22
N GLN A 220 31.32 -33.22 1.41
CA GLN A 220 30.36 -34.31 1.56
C GLN A 220 29.15 -34.06 0.66
N THR A 221 29.15 -34.76 -0.47
CA THR A 221 28.01 -34.96 -1.35
C THR A 221 27.08 -35.99 -0.69
N MET A 222 25.83 -35.64 -0.42
CA MET A 222 24.78 -36.63 -0.15
C MET A 222 23.56 -36.40 -1.04
N ARG A 223 23.30 -37.43 -1.85
CA ARG A 223 22.17 -37.62 -2.76
C ARG A 223 20.87 -37.71 -1.98
N TYR A 224 19.83 -36.99 -2.41
CA TYR A 224 18.45 -37.36 -2.08
C TYR A 224 17.75 -37.98 -3.29
N LYS A 225 17.17 -39.16 -3.05
CA LYS A 225 16.31 -39.91 -3.97
C LYS A 225 14.97 -39.19 -4.10
N TYR A 226 14.49 -39.05 -5.33
CA TYR A 226 13.13 -38.60 -5.61
C TYR A 226 12.17 -39.76 -5.40
N THR A 227 11.20 -39.59 -4.52
CA THR A 227 9.98 -40.40 -4.48
C THR A 227 8.82 -39.44 -4.67
N GLU A 228 8.09 -39.60 -5.78
CA GLU A 228 6.82 -38.92 -6.00
C GLU A 228 5.84 -39.32 -4.91
N VAL A 229 5.56 -38.39 -3.99
CA VAL A 229 4.37 -38.48 -3.15
C VAL A 229 3.30 -37.68 -3.88
N THR A 230 2.38 -38.39 -4.52
CA THR A 230 1.12 -37.84 -5.03
C THR A 230 0.48 -36.99 -3.92
N ARG A 231 0.55 -35.65 -4.07
CA ARG A 231 -0.14 -34.73 -3.18
C ARG A 231 -1.64 -34.99 -3.34
N ARG A 232 -2.25 -35.48 -2.25
CA ARG A 232 -3.70 -35.39 -2.05
C ARG A 232 -4.15 -33.95 -2.30
N PRO A 233 -5.32 -33.71 -2.91
CA PRO A 233 -5.73 -32.39 -3.36
C PRO A 233 -5.69 -31.39 -2.19
N GLY A 234 -4.72 -30.47 -2.26
CA GLY A 234 -4.55 -29.40 -1.28
C GLY A 234 -5.78 -28.52 -1.31
N ILE A 235 -6.42 -28.40 -0.16
CA ILE A 235 -7.54 -27.50 0.09
C ILE A 235 -7.14 -26.08 -0.29
N VAL A 236 -7.80 -25.54 -1.32
CA VAL A 236 -7.62 -24.18 -1.80
C VAL A 236 -8.18 -23.21 -0.75
N TRP A 237 -7.33 -22.30 -0.27
CA TRP A 237 -7.68 -21.15 0.56
C TRP A 237 -8.16 -19.99 -0.34
N GLU A 238 -9.23 -20.22 -1.10
CA GLU A 238 -9.88 -19.20 -1.93
C GLU A 238 -10.64 -18.20 -1.05
N GLY A 239 -10.67 -16.92 -1.46
CA GLY A 239 -11.28 -15.81 -0.72
C GLY A 239 -12.73 -16.05 -0.28
N GLU A 240 -13.48 -16.92 -0.98
CA GLU A 240 -14.85 -17.29 -0.62
C GLU A 240 -14.95 -18.04 0.72
N ARG A 241 -14.00 -18.95 1.03
CA ARG A 241 -14.03 -19.71 2.30
C ARG A 241 -13.65 -18.87 3.51
N LEU A 242 -12.73 -17.93 3.33
CA LEU A 242 -12.37 -16.96 4.37
C LEU A 242 -13.54 -15.99 4.63
N ARG A 243 -14.20 -15.53 3.55
CA ARG A 243 -15.40 -14.69 3.65
C ARG A 243 -16.54 -15.44 4.36
N GLU A 244 -16.81 -16.68 3.98
CA GLU A 244 -17.83 -17.53 4.60
C GLU A 244 -17.53 -17.79 6.08
N ALA A 245 -16.28 -18.11 6.42
CA ALA A 245 -15.87 -18.32 7.82
C ALA A 245 -16.00 -17.04 8.65
N ASN A 246 -15.72 -15.89 8.05
CA ASN A 246 -15.88 -14.58 8.67
C ASN A 246 -17.35 -14.21 8.89
N GLU A 247 -18.21 -14.42 7.88
CA GLU A 247 -19.66 -14.21 7.98
C GLU A 247 -20.30 -15.12 9.04
N LYS A 248 -19.83 -16.37 9.12
CA LYS A 248 -20.26 -17.33 10.15
C LYS A 248 -19.69 -17.02 11.55
N GLY A 249 -18.77 -16.05 11.67
CA GLY A 249 -18.12 -15.69 12.95
C GLY A 249 -17.16 -16.75 13.48
N THR A 250 -16.70 -17.65 12.61
CA THR A 250 -15.82 -18.78 12.94
C THR A 250 -14.32 -18.50 12.72
N LEU A 251 -13.99 -17.33 12.16
CA LEU A 251 -12.62 -16.91 11.87
C LEU A 251 -12.05 -16.00 12.98
N ILE A 252 -10.83 -16.30 13.41
CA ILE A 252 -10.05 -15.53 14.39
C ILE A 252 -8.67 -15.25 13.82
N ILE A 253 -8.10 -14.09 14.13
CA ILE A 253 -6.69 -13.78 13.93
C ILE A 253 -5.97 -13.95 15.28
N LEU A 254 -4.91 -14.74 15.30
CA LEU A 254 -3.95 -14.79 16.40
C LEU A 254 -2.75 -13.91 16.03
N GLU A 255 -2.35 -13.04 16.95
CA GLU A 255 -1.24 -12.10 16.82
C GLU A 255 -0.18 -12.38 17.90
N ASN A 256 1.01 -11.83 17.70
CA ASN A 256 2.20 -11.97 18.54
C ASN A 256 2.76 -13.39 18.62
N LEU A 257 2.57 -14.18 17.56
CA LEU A 257 3.22 -15.48 17.39
C LEU A 257 4.69 -15.31 16.99
N ASP A 258 5.50 -16.36 17.16
CA ASP A 258 6.81 -16.40 16.51
C ASP A 258 6.63 -16.54 14.98
N PRO A 259 7.22 -15.64 14.15
CA PRO A 259 7.13 -15.74 12.70
C PRO A 259 7.71 -17.04 12.11
N SER A 260 8.55 -17.76 12.85
CA SER A 260 9.07 -19.07 12.45
C SER A 260 8.07 -20.21 12.59
N PHE A 261 6.94 -20.00 13.29
CA PHE A 261 5.91 -21.02 13.44
C PHE A 261 5.28 -21.38 12.11
N THR A 262 4.97 -22.66 11.98
CA THR A 262 4.23 -23.24 10.88
C THR A 262 2.74 -23.25 11.18
N SER A 263 1.93 -23.39 10.14
CA SER A 263 0.47 -23.48 10.32
C SER A 263 0.06 -24.70 11.15
N ALA A 264 0.79 -25.81 11.03
CA ALA A 264 0.55 -27.02 11.82
C ALA A 264 0.86 -26.80 13.31
N GLU A 265 1.94 -26.09 13.65
CA GLU A 265 2.25 -25.76 15.05
C GLU A 265 1.18 -24.87 15.68
N VAL A 266 0.61 -23.92 14.93
CA VAL A 266 -0.53 -23.12 15.41
C VAL A 266 -1.78 -23.98 15.61
N GLU A 267 -2.06 -24.94 14.72
CA GLU A 267 -3.15 -25.92 14.91
C GLU A 267 -2.93 -26.74 16.19
N ASP A 268 -1.70 -27.20 16.42
CA ASP A 268 -1.33 -27.98 17.60
C ASP A 268 -1.44 -27.14 18.88
N ILE A 269 -1.01 -25.88 18.89
CA ILE A 269 -1.18 -24.97 20.04
C ILE A 269 -2.67 -24.84 20.38
N VAL A 270 -3.51 -24.57 19.38
CA VAL A 270 -4.95 -24.38 19.61
C VAL A 270 -5.61 -25.69 20.06
N TRP A 271 -5.15 -26.83 19.54
CA TRP A 271 -5.62 -28.15 19.98
C TRP A 271 -5.23 -28.45 21.43
N HIS A 272 -3.97 -28.29 21.82
CA HIS A 272 -3.52 -28.64 23.17
C HIS A 272 -4.08 -27.70 24.24
N VAL A 273 -4.14 -26.40 23.95
CA VAL A 273 -4.58 -25.38 24.92
C VAL A 273 -6.10 -25.33 25.04
N PHE A 274 -6.80 -25.26 23.90
CA PHE A 274 -8.25 -25.02 23.88
C PHE A 274 -9.08 -26.28 23.59
N GLN A 275 -8.43 -27.43 23.36
CA GLN A 275 -9.08 -28.69 22.97
C GLN A 275 -9.95 -28.53 21.73
N GLN A 276 -9.58 -27.61 20.83
CA GLN A 276 -10.31 -27.29 19.60
C GLN A 276 -9.52 -27.73 18.37
N LYS A 277 -10.16 -28.54 17.50
CA LYS A 277 -9.60 -28.85 16.18
C LYS A 277 -9.92 -27.71 15.22
N VAL A 278 -8.89 -27.03 14.76
CA VAL A 278 -8.98 -25.88 13.86
C VAL A 278 -8.21 -26.12 12.57
N LYS A 279 -8.43 -25.24 11.59
CA LYS A 279 -7.51 -25.06 10.47
C LYS A 279 -6.82 -23.73 10.64
N ALA A 280 -5.49 -23.72 10.66
CA ALA A 280 -4.72 -22.51 10.75
C ALA A 280 -3.97 -22.22 9.44
N LYS A 281 -3.71 -20.94 9.20
CA LYS A 281 -2.82 -20.47 8.16
C LYS A 281 -2.00 -19.34 8.72
N MET A 282 -0.69 -19.59 8.84
CA MET A 282 0.27 -18.53 9.12
C MET A 282 0.22 -17.50 7.99
N VAL A 283 0.06 -16.24 8.37
CA VAL A 283 0.16 -15.11 7.47
C VAL A 283 1.62 -14.96 7.11
N GLN A 284 1.90 -14.93 5.81
CA GLN A 284 3.27 -14.80 5.34
C GLN A 284 3.81 -13.41 5.73
N PRO A 285 5.03 -13.33 6.29
CA PRO A 285 5.67 -12.05 6.55
C PRO A 285 5.73 -11.23 5.25
N THR A 286 5.15 -10.05 5.31
CA THR A 286 5.23 -9.04 4.24
C THR A 286 6.30 -8.03 4.64
N ALA A 287 6.76 -7.20 3.69
CA ALA A 287 7.76 -6.16 3.99
C ALA A 287 7.28 -5.15 5.06
N VAL A 288 5.97 -5.09 5.36
CA VAL A 288 5.34 -4.19 6.33
C VAL A 288 4.91 -4.87 7.64
N SER A 289 4.92 -6.20 7.70
CA SER A 289 4.65 -6.90 8.97
C SER A 289 5.88 -6.85 9.84
N SER A 290 5.71 -6.60 11.15
CA SER A 290 6.82 -6.64 12.09
C SER A 290 7.54 -8.00 11.99
N PRO A 291 8.87 -8.01 11.78
CA PRO A 291 9.65 -9.25 11.62
C PRO A 291 9.69 -10.08 12.90
N HIS A 292 9.12 -9.56 13.99
CA HIS A 292 9.04 -10.21 15.29
C HIS A 292 7.60 -10.51 15.70
N ASN A 293 6.58 -10.14 14.91
CA ASN A 293 5.17 -10.39 15.25
C ASN A 293 4.50 -11.23 14.15
N GLY A 294 4.48 -12.54 14.37
CA GLY A 294 3.80 -13.50 13.50
C GLY A 294 2.28 -13.43 13.71
N GLN A 295 1.54 -13.61 12.63
CA GLN A 295 0.08 -13.65 12.65
C GLN A 295 -0.42 -14.95 12.03
N ALA A 296 -1.53 -15.48 12.55
CA ALA A 296 -2.18 -16.66 11.99
C ALA A 296 -3.70 -16.46 11.88
N LEU A 297 -4.26 -16.86 10.74
CA LEU A 297 -5.70 -16.99 10.55
C LEU A 297 -6.13 -18.37 11.01
N VAL A 298 -7.10 -18.43 11.92
CA VAL A 298 -7.59 -19.68 12.50
C VAL A 298 -9.09 -19.81 12.27
N ILE A 299 -9.50 -20.87 11.56
CA ILE A 299 -10.89 -21.19 11.30
C ILE A 299 -11.34 -22.28 12.27
N PHE A 300 -12.32 -21.95 13.10
CA PHE A 300 -12.99 -22.85 14.02
C PHE A 300 -14.16 -23.55 13.33
N LYS A 301 -14.57 -24.70 13.87
CA LYS A 301 -15.75 -25.42 13.35
C LYS A 301 -17.05 -24.69 13.63
N THR A 302 -17.13 -24.01 14.77
CA THR A 302 -18.34 -23.34 15.24
C THR A 302 -18.01 -21.96 15.78
N LYS A 303 -19.01 -21.07 15.77
CA LYS A 303 -18.88 -19.70 16.28
C LYS A 303 -18.69 -19.71 17.79
N GLU A 304 -19.38 -20.59 18.49
CA GLU A 304 -19.30 -20.75 19.94
C GLU A 304 -17.89 -21.16 20.37
N ALA A 305 -17.23 -22.04 19.61
CA ALA A 305 -15.84 -22.42 19.88
C ALA A 305 -14.90 -21.23 19.71
N ALA A 306 -15.09 -20.42 18.66
CA ALA A 306 -14.34 -19.19 18.44
C ALA A 306 -14.57 -18.17 19.58
N ASP A 307 -15.82 -17.94 19.98
CA ASP A 307 -16.18 -17.04 21.07
C ASP A 307 -15.57 -17.46 22.41
N ASN A 308 -15.56 -18.77 22.70
CA ASN A 308 -14.96 -19.31 23.91
C ASN A 308 -13.44 -19.08 23.93
N VAL A 309 -12.74 -19.37 22.84
CA VAL A 309 -11.29 -19.15 22.74
C VAL A 309 -10.93 -17.67 22.89
N ILE A 310 -11.65 -16.76 22.23
CA ILE A 310 -11.43 -15.32 22.42
C ILE A 310 -11.66 -14.92 23.88
N SER A 311 -12.74 -15.40 24.50
CA SER A 311 -13.04 -15.09 25.89
C SER A 311 -11.95 -15.59 26.83
N GLN A 312 -11.37 -16.76 26.56
CA GLN A 312 -10.23 -17.29 27.32
C GLN A 312 -8.94 -16.49 27.10
N LEU A 313 -8.69 -15.99 25.88
CA LEU A 313 -7.54 -15.14 25.55
C LEU A 313 -7.67 -13.70 26.08
N ILE A 314 -8.89 -13.21 26.30
CA ILE A 314 -9.13 -11.89 26.91
C ILE A 314 -9.09 -11.98 28.43
N ASN A 315 -9.72 -13.01 29.01
CA ASN A 315 -9.81 -13.17 30.45
C ASN A 315 -8.60 -13.91 31.06
N GLY A 316 -7.75 -14.50 30.24
CA GLY A 316 -6.54 -15.21 30.62
C GLY A 316 -5.39 -14.88 29.68
N CYS A 317 -4.16 -15.09 30.16
CA CYS A 317 -2.95 -14.85 29.39
C CYS A 317 -2.39 -16.17 28.86
N LEU A 318 -2.44 -16.40 27.55
CA LEU A 318 -1.75 -17.53 26.93
C LEU A 318 -0.31 -17.11 26.57
N ILE A 319 0.64 -17.55 27.37
CA ILE A 319 2.07 -17.30 27.16
C ILE A 319 2.71 -18.57 26.58
N LEU A 320 3.33 -18.45 25.42
CA LEU A 320 4.08 -19.54 24.79
C LEU A 320 5.44 -19.74 25.47
N GLY A 321 6.10 -20.88 25.20
CA GLY A 321 7.40 -21.22 25.82
C GLY A 321 8.54 -20.24 25.50
N ASP A 322 8.36 -19.38 24.49
CA ASP A 322 9.25 -18.28 24.12
C ASP A 322 8.95 -16.97 24.89
N GLY A 323 7.98 -16.99 25.81
CA GLY A 323 7.57 -15.85 26.63
C GLY A 323 6.58 -14.91 25.94
N ARG A 324 6.09 -15.23 24.74
CA ARG A 324 5.16 -14.35 24.01
C ARG A 324 3.71 -14.56 24.41
N LEU A 325 3.01 -13.46 24.66
CA LEU A 325 1.57 -13.45 24.90
C LEU A 325 0.80 -13.50 23.58
N ILE A 326 -0.03 -14.52 23.37
CA ILE A 326 -0.89 -14.59 22.19
C ILE A 326 -2.11 -13.69 22.36
N VAL A 327 -2.40 -12.88 21.35
CA VAL A 327 -3.61 -12.04 21.31
C VAL A 327 -4.57 -12.57 20.24
N GLY A 328 -5.82 -12.83 20.61
CA GLY A 328 -6.87 -13.25 19.68
C GLY A 328 -7.83 -12.11 19.35
N ARG A 329 -8.05 -11.84 18.06
CA ARG A 329 -9.00 -10.82 17.58
C ARG A 329 -9.95 -11.37 16.51
N ARG A 330 -11.19 -10.87 16.49
CA ARG A 330 -12.09 -11.09 15.35
C ARG A 330 -11.81 -10.07 14.25
N ARG A 331 -11.70 -10.54 13.02
CA ARG A 331 -11.69 -9.67 11.85
C ARG A 331 -13.12 -9.18 11.59
N LYS A 332 -13.34 -7.86 11.49
CA LYS A 332 -14.56 -7.31 10.89
C LYS A 332 -14.23 -7.01 9.42
N LEU A 333 -14.56 -7.93 8.51
CA LEU A 333 -14.75 -7.54 7.11
C LEU A 333 -16.05 -6.73 7.07
N GLY A 334 -15.97 -5.45 6.68
CA GLY A 334 -17.15 -4.59 6.58
C GLY A 334 -18.24 -5.23 5.72
N LYS A 335 -19.50 -5.11 6.14
CA LYS A 335 -20.65 -5.51 5.32
C LYS A 335 -20.61 -4.68 4.04
N SER A 336 -20.69 -5.34 2.89
CA SER A 336 -20.83 -4.68 1.59
C SER A 336 -22.09 -3.82 1.62
N GLY A 337 -21.90 -2.52 1.81
CA GLY A 337 -22.86 -1.51 1.38
C GLY A 337 -22.98 -1.60 -0.13
N VAL A 338 -24.22 -1.45 -0.59
CA VAL A 338 -24.69 -1.41 -1.98
C VAL A 338 -23.64 -0.85 -2.95
N SER A 339 -23.46 -1.52 -4.09
CA SER A 339 -22.58 -1.13 -5.18
C SER A 339 -22.92 0.28 -5.71
N GLY A 340 -22.28 1.28 -5.12
CA GLY A 340 -22.19 2.63 -5.69
C GLY A 340 -20.83 2.79 -6.36
N GLY A 341 -20.84 2.94 -7.68
CA GLY A 341 -19.77 3.56 -8.48
C GLY A 341 -18.34 3.08 -8.24
N PHE A 342 -17.88 2.14 -9.06
CA PHE A 342 -16.49 1.67 -9.18
C PHE A 342 -15.40 2.72 -8.86
N LEU A 343 -14.59 2.44 -7.83
CA LEU A 343 -13.32 3.11 -7.56
C LEU A 343 -12.13 2.17 -7.86
N GLY A 344 -11.34 2.56 -8.86
CA GLY A 344 -9.89 2.64 -8.65
C GLY A 344 -8.95 1.50 -9.04
N HIS A 345 -9.38 0.31 -9.43
CA HIS A 345 -8.55 -0.70 -10.13
C HIS A 345 -9.48 -1.78 -10.68
N LEU A 346 -10.09 -1.52 -11.84
CA LEU A 346 -10.57 -2.67 -12.59
C LEU A 346 -9.31 -3.44 -12.97
N ARG A 347 -9.17 -4.70 -12.54
CA ARG A 347 -8.47 -5.68 -13.38
C ARG A 347 -9.02 -5.40 -14.77
N ILE A 348 -8.18 -4.99 -15.73
CA ILE A 348 -8.68 -4.68 -17.07
C ILE A 348 -9.15 -6.03 -17.65
N ASP A 349 -10.38 -6.37 -17.33
CA ASP A 349 -10.93 -7.66 -17.68
C ASP A 349 -11.10 -7.68 -19.19
N ARG A 350 -11.01 -8.86 -19.80
CA ARG A 350 -11.16 -9.04 -21.25
C ARG A 350 -12.56 -8.61 -21.70
N THR A 351 -12.79 -7.31 -21.83
CA THR A 351 -13.73 -6.84 -22.83
C THR A 351 -12.95 -6.87 -24.13
N LYS A 352 -13.39 -7.73 -25.04
CA LYS A 352 -12.91 -7.82 -26.43
C LYS A 352 -12.57 -6.42 -26.91
N PRO A 353 -11.48 -6.18 -27.68
CA PRO A 353 -11.27 -4.88 -28.28
C PRO A 353 -12.55 -4.55 -29.04
N TYR A 354 -13.34 -3.63 -28.47
CA TYR A 354 -14.56 -3.19 -29.08
C TYR A 354 -14.04 -2.58 -30.37
N ARG A 355 -14.35 -3.22 -31.51
CA ARG A 355 -14.14 -2.59 -32.81
C ARG A 355 -14.93 -1.29 -32.72
N GLN A 356 -14.24 -0.21 -32.38
CA GLN A 356 -14.82 1.13 -32.39
C GLN A 356 -15.43 1.26 -33.78
N ARG A 357 -16.75 1.47 -33.82
CA ARG A 357 -17.47 1.72 -35.05
C ARG A 357 -16.73 2.86 -35.75
N GLU A 358 -16.56 2.75 -37.07
CA GLU A 358 -15.84 3.73 -37.88
C GLU A 358 -16.37 5.17 -37.66
N GLU A 359 -17.66 5.29 -37.36
CA GLU A 359 -18.36 6.52 -36.94
C GLU A 359 -17.78 7.17 -35.66
N MET A 360 -17.30 6.39 -34.68
CA MET A 360 -16.68 6.90 -33.44
C MET A 360 -15.21 7.33 -33.63
N ARG A 361 -14.50 6.74 -34.60
CA ARG A 361 -13.15 7.17 -34.98
C ARG A 361 -13.16 8.45 -35.82
N ASN A 362 -14.24 8.64 -36.58
CA ASN A 362 -14.48 9.84 -37.39
C ASN A 362 -15.32 10.89 -36.66
N ALA A 363 -15.64 10.67 -35.38
CA ALA A 363 -16.32 11.64 -34.55
C ALA A 363 -15.37 12.83 -34.32
N VAL A 364 -15.62 13.92 -35.03
CA VAL A 364 -14.95 15.18 -34.79
C VAL A 364 -15.40 15.67 -33.42
N SER A 365 -14.46 15.82 -32.49
CA SER A 365 -14.68 16.46 -31.20
C SER A 365 -15.10 17.91 -31.45
N THR A 366 -16.41 18.15 -31.58
CA THR A 366 -16.93 19.51 -31.50
C THR A 366 -16.82 19.92 -30.05
N SER A 367 -15.86 20.78 -29.72
CA SER A 367 -15.74 21.38 -28.40
C SER A 367 -17.05 22.11 -28.09
N HIS A 368 -17.91 21.48 -27.31
CA HIS A 368 -19.06 22.17 -26.77
C HIS A 368 -18.53 23.14 -25.72
N PHE A 369 -18.82 24.43 -25.88
CA PHE A 369 -18.53 25.44 -24.88
C PHE A 369 -19.01 24.95 -23.52
N SER A 370 -18.16 25.06 -22.50
CA SER A 370 -18.53 24.79 -21.12
C SER A 370 -19.80 25.55 -20.79
N GLN A 371 -20.81 24.87 -20.25
CA GLN A 371 -22.09 25.51 -19.94
C GLN A 371 -21.99 26.29 -18.62
N SER A 372 -22.76 27.37 -18.48
CA SER A 372 -22.64 28.29 -17.34
C SER A 372 -22.92 27.69 -15.97
N ASN A 373 -23.51 26.50 -15.91
CA ASN A 373 -23.77 25.74 -14.69
C ASN A 373 -22.68 24.70 -14.37
N THR A 374 -21.56 24.72 -15.10
CA THR A 374 -20.45 23.80 -14.92
C THR A 374 -19.27 24.52 -14.29
N VAL A 375 -18.56 23.85 -13.38
CA VAL A 375 -17.37 24.42 -12.72
C VAL A 375 -16.28 24.75 -13.75
N GLU A 376 -16.24 24.00 -14.85
CA GLU A 376 -15.36 24.23 -15.99
C GLU A 376 -15.58 25.60 -16.64
N TYR A 377 -16.83 26.10 -16.70
CA TYR A 377 -17.12 27.44 -17.21
C TYR A 377 -16.62 28.52 -16.27
N GLU A 378 -16.87 28.41 -14.96
CA GLU A 378 -16.37 29.39 -13.99
C GLU A 378 -14.84 29.42 -13.97
N MET A 379 -14.20 28.25 -14.01
CA MET A 379 -12.75 28.13 -14.12
C MET A 379 -12.20 28.72 -15.43
N ALA A 380 -12.88 28.52 -16.56
CA ALA A 380 -12.48 29.07 -17.84
C ALA A 380 -12.55 30.61 -17.87
N ILE A 381 -13.57 31.20 -17.23
CA ILE A 381 -13.70 32.65 -17.08
C ILE A 381 -12.57 33.20 -16.20
N HIS A 382 -12.31 32.56 -15.06
CA HIS A 382 -11.20 32.94 -14.17
C HIS A 382 -9.84 32.84 -14.88
N TRP A 383 -9.62 31.75 -15.61
CA TRP A 383 -8.40 31.55 -16.38
C TRP A 383 -8.24 32.61 -17.48
N SER A 384 -9.31 32.95 -18.20
CA SER A 384 -9.27 33.98 -19.25
C SER A 384 -8.89 35.36 -18.68
N ALA A 385 -9.47 35.74 -17.54
CA ALA A 385 -9.13 37.00 -16.87
C ALA A 385 -7.67 37.02 -16.36
N LEU A 386 -7.17 35.90 -15.84
CA LEU A 386 -5.77 35.77 -15.43
C LEU A 386 -4.82 35.79 -16.63
N HIS A 387 -5.20 35.17 -17.73
CA HIS A 387 -4.43 35.15 -18.97
C HIS A 387 -4.34 36.56 -19.57
N GLU A 388 -5.43 37.33 -19.57
CA GLU A 388 -5.43 38.71 -20.03
C GLU A 388 -4.53 39.61 -19.17
N LYS A 389 -4.61 39.48 -17.83
CA LYS A 389 -3.67 40.16 -16.92
C LYS A 389 -2.21 39.76 -17.18
N SER A 390 -1.94 38.48 -17.41
CA SER A 390 -0.61 38.00 -17.75
C SER A 390 -0.12 38.59 -19.06
N ASN A 391 -0.99 38.70 -20.08
CA ASN A 391 -0.64 39.30 -21.36
C ASN A 391 -0.36 40.80 -21.22
N MET A 392 -1.11 41.52 -20.37
CA MET A 392 -0.81 42.92 -20.04
C MET A 392 0.54 43.06 -19.34
N TRP A 393 0.87 42.18 -18.39
CA TRP A 393 2.19 42.17 -17.76
C TRP A 393 3.31 41.89 -18.75
N TRP A 394 3.11 40.93 -19.66
CA TRP A 394 4.08 40.65 -20.72
C TRP A 394 4.23 41.82 -21.68
N ALA A 395 3.14 42.47 -22.10
CA ALA A 395 3.18 43.64 -22.95
C ALA A 395 3.96 44.80 -22.29
N ALA A 396 3.72 45.05 -21.00
CA ALA A 396 4.45 46.06 -20.22
C ALA A 396 5.93 45.70 -19.98
N LEU A 397 6.33 44.44 -20.18
CA LEU A 397 7.71 43.99 -20.06
C LEU A 397 8.49 44.09 -21.39
N TYR A 398 7.78 44.23 -22.51
CA TYR A 398 8.33 44.33 -23.87
C TYR A 398 8.14 45.73 -24.50
N GLU A 399 7.53 46.68 -23.78
CA GLU A 399 7.75 48.12 -23.94
C GLU A 399 9.01 48.55 -23.18
#